data_AF-A0A4J2FFN2-F1
#
_entry.id   AF-A0A4J2FFN2-F1
#
_cell.length_a   1.000
_cell.length_b   1.000
_cell.length_c   1.000
_cell.angle_alpha   90.00
_cell.angle_beta   90.00
_cell.angle_gamma   90.00
#
_symmetry.space_group_name_H-M   'P 1'
#
loop_
_entity.id
_entity.type
_entity.pdbx_description
1 polymer ?
#
loop_
_entity_poly.entity_id
_entity_poly.type
_entity_poly.pdbx_seq_one_letter_code
_entity_poly.pdbx_strand_id
1 'polypeptide(L)'
;MELSAIYHGPESEYAYLYKDKKLHIRIRTKKGDIESINLHYGDPFIFMEEFYQDTKEMVKITSGTLFDHWQVEVSVDFARIQYLFELRDTEGQNILYGDKGCVENSLENLHAIGNGFKLPYLHEIDACKVPDWVSNTVWYQIFPERFANGNALLNPEGTLDWDSSVTPKSDDFFGGDLQGIIDHMDYLQDLGITGLYLCPIFESTSNHKYNTTDYFEIDRYFGDKETFRELVDQAHHRGMKVMLDAVFNHIGSQSLQ
;
A
#
# COMPACT_ATOMS: atom_id res chain seq x y z
N MET A 1 34.49 1.58 2.27
CA MET A 1 33.10 2.10 2.19
C MET A 1 32.81 2.80 0.85
N GLU A 2 31.72 2.47 0.16
CA GLU A 2 31.19 3.14 -1.03
C GLU A 2 30.19 4.24 -0.64
N LEU A 3 30.69 5.46 -0.46
CA LEU A 3 29.89 6.60 0.03
C LEU A 3 28.73 6.97 -0.91
N SER A 4 28.90 6.78 -2.22
CA SER A 4 27.87 7.13 -3.21
C SER A 4 26.62 6.23 -3.13
N ALA A 5 26.72 5.09 -2.43
CA ALA A 5 25.63 4.15 -2.24
C ALA A 5 24.87 4.37 -0.92
N ILE A 6 25.31 5.30 -0.07
CA ILE A 6 24.66 5.65 1.19
C ILE A 6 23.53 6.64 0.90
N TYR A 7 22.31 6.34 1.33
CA TYR A 7 21.18 7.24 1.15
C TYR A 7 20.13 7.12 2.25
N HIS A 8 19.70 8.28 2.71
CA HIS A 8 18.56 8.50 3.59
C HIS A 8 17.86 9.81 3.18
N GLY A 9 16.53 9.86 3.27
CA GLY A 9 15.75 11.09 3.25
C GLY A 9 14.86 11.16 4.51
N PRO A 10 14.68 12.32 5.16
CA PRO A 10 13.86 12.45 6.37
C PRO A 10 12.36 12.50 6.04
N GLU A 11 11.88 11.59 5.19
CA GLU A 11 10.51 11.52 4.72
C GLU A 11 10.15 10.13 4.16
N SER A 12 8.88 9.96 3.82
CA SER A 12 8.37 8.84 3.03
C SER A 12 8.76 7.47 3.63
N GLU A 13 9.35 6.57 2.84
CA GLU A 13 9.72 5.22 3.26
C GLU A 13 10.97 5.16 4.17
N TYR A 14 11.72 6.26 4.28
CA TYR A 14 12.98 6.35 5.02
C TYR A 14 12.82 6.94 6.42
N ALA A 15 11.82 7.79 6.64
CA ALA A 15 11.50 8.29 7.98
C ALA A 15 9.99 8.55 8.08
N TYR A 16 9.31 7.78 8.95
CA TYR A 16 7.87 7.91 9.10
C TYR A 16 7.38 7.51 10.49
N LEU A 17 6.24 8.09 10.88
CA LEU A 17 5.52 7.72 12.09
C LEU A 17 4.78 6.39 11.84
N TYR A 18 5.16 5.39 12.63
CA TYR A 18 4.54 4.08 12.71
C TYR A 18 3.52 4.02 13.86
N LYS A 19 2.95 2.83 14.11
CA LYS A 19 1.96 2.61 15.17
C LYS A 19 2.53 2.95 16.55
N ASP A 20 1.64 3.30 17.49
CA ASP A 20 1.98 3.52 18.92
C ASP A 20 3.09 4.56 19.16
N LYS A 21 3.11 5.63 18.36
CA LYS A 21 4.12 6.72 18.41
C LYS A 21 5.55 6.25 18.18
N LYS A 22 5.72 5.08 17.56
CA LYS A 22 7.02 4.57 17.12
C LYS A 22 7.42 5.23 15.82
N LEU A 23 8.69 5.57 15.68
CA LEU A 23 9.29 6.09 14.45
C LEU A 23 10.10 4.98 13.81
N HIS A 24 9.89 4.77 12.52
CA HIS A 24 10.83 3.99 11.73
C HIS A 24 11.77 4.94 10.99
N ILE A 25 13.08 4.75 11.20
CA ILE A 25 14.13 5.43 10.45
C ILE A 25 14.93 4.38 9.71
N ARG A 26 15.15 4.59 8.41
CA ARG A 26 15.86 3.66 7.53
C ARG A 26 16.99 4.33 6.79
N ILE A 27 17.97 3.55 6.40
CA ILE A 27 19.05 3.96 5.52
C ILE A 27 19.38 2.81 4.58
N ARG A 28 19.76 3.12 3.34
CA ARG A 28 20.32 2.12 2.43
C ARG A 28 21.82 2.35 2.25
N THR A 29 22.55 1.25 2.03
CA THR A 29 24.00 1.23 1.81
C THR A 29 24.32 0.23 0.71
N LYS A 30 25.52 0.26 0.12
CA LYS A 30 25.95 -0.82 -0.79
C LYS A 30 25.90 -2.17 -0.05
N LYS A 31 25.44 -3.21 -0.76
CA LYS A 31 25.34 -4.56 -0.21
C LYS A 31 26.69 -5.07 0.26
N GLY A 32 26.75 -5.53 1.51
CA GLY A 32 27.94 -6.12 2.13
C GLY A 32 29.06 -5.13 2.45
N ASP A 33 28.81 -3.83 2.28
CA ASP A 33 29.83 -2.78 2.46
C ASP A 33 29.89 -2.27 3.90
N ILE A 34 28.78 -2.36 4.64
CA ILE A 34 28.65 -1.83 6.01
C ILE A 34 28.48 -2.98 7.00
N GLU A 35 29.29 -2.94 8.06
CA GLU A 35 29.28 -3.90 9.18
C GLU A 35 28.17 -3.54 10.17
N SER A 36 28.12 -2.29 10.62
CA SER A 36 27.15 -1.82 11.62
C SER A 36 26.78 -0.35 11.41
N ILE A 37 25.58 0.03 11.84
CA ILE A 37 25.11 1.42 11.84
C ILE A 37 24.49 1.73 13.19
N ASN A 38 24.89 2.83 13.81
CA ASN A 38 24.24 3.40 14.99
C ASN A 38 23.49 4.67 14.63
N LEU A 39 22.24 4.80 15.08
CA LEU A 39 21.49 6.04 15.02
C LEU A 39 21.71 6.82 16.31
N HIS A 40 22.28 8.02 16.20
CA HIS A 40 22.34 9.00 17.28
C HIS A 40 21.11 9.90 17.16
N TYR A 41 20.29 10.04 18.21
CA TYR A 41 19.04 10.79 18.13
C TYR A 41 18.65 11.51 19.43
N GLY A 42 17.80 12.52 19.30
CA GLY A 42 17.28 13.30 20.42
C GLY A 42 16.34 14.43 20.00
N ASP A 43 15.79 15.15 20.97
CA ASP A 43 14.99 16.34 20.72
C ASP A 43 15.88 17.52 20.23
N PRO A 44 15.53 18.20 19.13
CA PRO A 44 16.37 19.25 18.54
C PRO A 44 16.60 20.48 19.42
N PHE A 45 15.81 20.69 20.48
CA PHE A 45 15.95 21.83 21.39
C PHE A 45 16.60 21.45 22.72
N ILE A 46 16.42 20.21 23.18
CA ILE A 46 17.21 19.64 24.29
C ILE A 46 18.66 19.37 23.85
N PHE A 47 18.87 19.13 22.54
CA PHE A 47 20.18 19.01 21.91
C PHE A 47 21.17 20.12 22.29
N MET A 48 20.68 21.32 22.62
CA MET A 48 21.53 22.46 22.99
C MET A 48 22.27 22.28 24.33
N GLU A 49 21.86 21.33 25.18
CA GLU A 49 22.46 21.09 26.50
C GLU A 49 23.18 19.73 26.62
N GLU A 50 22.67 18.67 25.97
CA GLU A 50 23.19 17.28 26.10
C GLU A 50 23.55 16.60 24.76
N PHE A 51 23.58 17.34 23.64
CA PHE A 51 23.79 16.81 22.28
C PHE A 51 22.77 15.71 21.91
N TYR A 52 23.15 14.42 21.90
CA TYR A 52 22.21 13.32 21.61
C TYR A 52 21.78 12.62 22.90
N GLN A 53 20.48 12.39 23.03
CA GLN A 53 19.89 11.78 24.23
C GLN A 53 20.14 10.28 24.27
N ASP A 54 20.21 9.63 23.11
CA ASP A 54 20.35 8.18 23.01
C ASP A 54 21.00 7.75 21.68
N THR A 55 21.53 6.55 21.69
CA THR A 55 22.16 5.89 20.54
C THR A 55 21.59 4.49 20.41
N LYS A 56 21.12 4.12 19.21
CA LYS A 56 20.54 2.80 18.97
C LYS A 56 21.10 2.16 17.71
N GLU A 57 21.59 0.93 17.84
CA GLU A 57 22.05 0.12 16.71
C GLU A 57 20.89 -0.21 15.76
N MET A 58 21.14 -0.08 14.46
CA MET A 58 20.19 -0.39 13.40
C MET A 58 20.29 -1.87 13.00
N VAL A 59 19.16 -2.46 12.62
CA VAL A 59 19.10 -3.83 12.13
C VAL A 59 18.99 -3.84 10.61
N LYS A 60 19.77 -4.70 9.95
CA LYS A 60 19.61 -4.99 8.52
C LYS A 60 18.32 -5.79 8.32
N ILE A 61 17.31 -5.16 7.71
CA ILE A 61 15.98 -5.76 7.53
C ILE A 61 15.86 -6.56 6.22
N THR A 62 16.61 -6.19 5.20
CA THR A 62 16.64 -6.90 3.92
C THR A 62 17.86 -6.48 3.09
N SER A 63 18.18 -7.29 2.07
CA SER A 63 19.21 -7.02 1.08
C SER A 63 18.65 -7.27 -0.32
N GLY A 64 18.72 -6.26 -1.17
CA GLY A 64 18.40 -6.40 -2.59
C GLY A 64 19.58 -6.95 -3.40
N THR A 65 19.56 -6.69 -4.70
CA THR A 65 20.68 -7.00 -5.60
C THR A 65 21.89 -6.11 -5.31
N LEU A 66 21.66 -4.81 -5.07
CA LEU A 66 22.71 -3.80 -4.96
C LEU A 66 22.88 -3.22 -3.55
N PHE A 67 21.82 -3.20 -2.75
CA PHE A 67 21.79 -2.46 -1.49
C PHE A 67 21.39 -3.33 -0.30
N ASP A 68 21.98 -3.03 0.85
CA ASP A 68 21.47 -3.43 2.16
C ASP A 68 20.56 -2.32 2.70
N HIS A 69 19.44 -2.71 3.29
CA HIS A 69 18.48 -1.81 3.92
C HIS A 69 18.46 -2.04 5.42
N TRP A 70 18.66 -0.96 6.16
CA TRP A 70 18.75 -0.95 7.62
C TRP A 70 17.58 -0.17 8.20
N GLN A 71 17.08 -0.59 9.35
CA GLN A 71 15.99 0.09 10.07
C GLN A 71 16.29 0.13 11.56
N VAL A 72 15.85 1.22 12.19
CA VAL A 72 15.71 1.31 13.64
C VAL A 72 14.31 1.83 13.98
N GLU A 73 13.79 1.33 15.09
CA GLU A 73 12.56 1.84 15.70
C GLU A 73 12.91 2.68 16.93
N VAL A 74 12.43 3.91 17.02
CA VAL A 74 12.66 4.81 18.18
C VAL A 74 11.37 5.47 18.66
N SER A 75 11.42 6.09 19.84
CA SER A 75 10.34 6.89 20.41
C SER A 75 10.93 8.20 20.94
N VAL A 76 10.12 9.26 20.94
CA VAL A 76 10.54 10.58 21.41
C VAL A 76 9.46 11.22 22.27
N ASP A 77 9.89 11.99 23.28
CA ASP A 77 9.00 12.52 24.31
C ASP A 77 8.15 13.70 23.83
N PHE A 78 8.72 14.55 22.96
CA PHE A 78 8.12 15.83 22.56
C PHE A 78 7.62 15.84 21.12
N ALA A 79 7.43 14.68 20.50
CA ALA A 79 6.99 14.52 19.11
C ALA A 79 7.90 15.24 18.08
N ARG A 80 9.20 15.37 18.38
CA ARG A 80 10.22 15.97 17.50
C ARG A 80 11.48 15.14 17.59
N ILE A 81 12.25 15.08 16.51
CA ILE A 81 13.51 14.33 16.51
C ILE A 81 14.53 14.96 15.57
N GLN A 82 15.78 15.01 16.05
CA GLN A 82 16.98 15.18 15.26
C GLN A 82 17.82 13.92 15.36
N TYR A 83 18.47 13.51 14.28
CA TYR A 83 19.30 12.31 14.26
C TYR A 83 20.39 12.34 13.20
N LEU A 84 21.42 11.52 13.38
CA LEU A 84 22.42 11.20 12.35
C LEU A 84 22.86 9.74 12.47
N PHE A 85 23.49 9.24 11.41
CA PHE A 85 23.97 7.86 11.33
C PHE A 85 25.47 7.83 11.55
N GLU A 86 25.95 6.95 12.42
CA GLU A 86 27.34 6.53 12.49
C GLU A 86 27.47 5.18 11.79
N LEU A 87 28.25 5.13 10.72
CA LEU A 87 28.45 3.92 9.91
C LEU A 87 29.87 3.41 10.09
N ARG A 88 29.99 2.08 10.25
CA ARG A 88 31.26 1.36 10.25
C ARG A 88 31.28 0.35 9.10
N ASP A 89 32.29 0.43 8.24
CA ASP A 89 32.47 -0.56 7.17
C ASP A 89 33.20 -1.81 7.64
N THR A 90 33.27 -2.82 6.76
CA THR A 90 33.93 -4.11 7.03
C THR A 90 35.46 -4.01 7.12
N GLU A 91 36.04 -2.88 6.73
CA GLU A 91 37.49 -2.61 6.81
C GLU A 91 37.85 -1.80 8.07
N GLY A 92 36.87 -1.41 8.87
CA GLY A 92 37.02 -0.67 10.13
C GLY A 92 37.02 0.86 9.97
N GLN A 93 36.66 1.38 8.80
CA GLN A 93 36.46 2.82 8.59
C GLN A 93 35.13 3.26 9.19
N ASN A 94 35.15 4.37 9.95
CA ASN A 94 33.95 4.98 10.51
C ASN A 94 33.69 6.37 9.91
N ILE A 95 32.42 6.68 9.63
CA ILE A 95 31.97 8.01 9.23
C ILE A 95 30.68 8.41 9.96
N LEU A 96 30.35 9.69 9.91
CA LEU A 96 29.01 10.18 10.22
C LEU A 96 28.30 10.55 8.92
N TYR A 97 27.02 10.21 8.82
CA TYR A 97 26.16 10.59 7.72
C TYR A 97 24.93 11.33 8.26
N GLY A 98 24.77 12.55 7.80
CA GLY A 98 23.75 13.47 8.25
C GLY A 98 23.35 14.45 7.15
N ASP A 99 22.75 15.58 7.53
CA ASP A 99 22.23 16.59 6.59
C ASP A 99 23.36 17.29 5.79
N LYS A 100 24.60 17.25 6.29
CA LYS A 100 25.79 17.71 5.54
C LYS A 100 26.40 16.65 4.62
N GLY A 101 25.79 15.47 4.54
CA GLY A 101 26.36 14.31 3.85
C GLY A 101 27.33 13.50 4.72
N CYS A 102 28.29 12.84 4.08
CA CYS A 102 29.29 12.02 4.76
C CYS A 102 30.43 12.89 5.29
N VAL A 103 30.71 12.81 6.59
CA VAL A 103 31.79 13.54 7.26
C VAL A 103 32.61 12.60 8.15
N GLU A 104 33.80 13.03 8.55
CA GLU A 104 34.67 12.27 9.47
C GLU A 104 33.97 12.00 10.81
N ASN A 105 34.18 10.81 11.36
CA ASN A 105 33.73 10.47 12.71
C ASN A 105 34.57 11.20 13.78
N SER A 106 34.11 12.40 14.15
CA SER A 106 34.70 13.23 15.19
C SER A 106 33.61 13.81 16.11
N LEU A 107 33.97 14.12 17.35
CA LEU A 107 33.06 14.79 18.30
C LEU A 107 32.56 16.14 17.75
N GLU A 108 33.40 16.87 16.99
CA GLU A 108 33.01 18.12 16.37
C GLU A 108 31.87 17.92 15.35
N ASN A 109 31.98 16.91 14.48
CA ASN A 109 30.95 16.59 13.50
C ASN A 109 29.70 15.97 14.11
N LEU A 110 29.86 15.18 15.18
CA LEU A 110 28.74 14.61 15.95
C LEU A 110 27.92 15.73 16.59
N HIS A 111 28.57 16.73 17.16
CA HIS A 111 27.93 17.83 17.89
C HIS A 111 27.56 19.03 17.02
N ALA A 112 27.84 18.98 15.72
CA ALA A 112 27.52 20.06 14.79
C ALA A 112 25.99 20.21 14.63
N ILE A 113 25.45 21.32 15.11
CA ILE A 113 24.00 21.67 15.10
C ILE A 113 23.33 21.49 13.72
N GLY A 114 24.10 21.69 12.64
CA GLY A 114 23.63 21.58 11.26
C GLY A 114 23.88 20.23 10.59
N ASN A 115 24.35 19.21 11.30
CA ASN A 115 24.65 17.91 10.70
C ASN A 115 23.55 16.86 10.91
N GLY A 116 22.60 17.05 11.83
CA GLY A 116 21.51 16.10 12.01
C GLY A 116 20.36 16.30 11.02
N PHE A 117 19.83 15.20 10.48
CA PHE A 117 18.49 15.17 9.87
C PHE A 117 17.44 15.51 10.93
N LYS A 118 16.30 16.08 10.51
CA LYS A 118 15.25 16.54 11.42
C LYS A 118 13.88 16.13 10.90
N LEU A 119 13.05 15.60 11.80
CA LEU A 119 11.60 15.60 11.63
C LEU A 119 11.03 16.67 12.56
N PRO A 120 10.54 17.80 12.02
CA PRO A 120 10.18 18.97 12.82
C PRO A 120 9.09 18.69 13.84
N TYR A 121 8.09 17.89 13.48
CA TYR A 121 7.02 17.48 14.37
C TYR A 121 6.33 16.20 13.83
N LEU A 122 5.87 15.34 14.74
CA LEU A 122 5.22 14.08 14.43
C LEU A 122 3.73 14.18 14.70
N HIS A 123 2.94 14.58 13.70
CA HIS A 123 1.49 14.59 13.85
C HIS A 123 0.90 13.20 13.59
N GLU A 124 0.09 12.72 14.54
CA GLU A 124 -0.64 11.46 14.39
C GLU A 124 -1.64 11.48 13.22
N ILE A 125 -2.06 12.67 12.76
CA ILE A 125 -2.94 12.81 11.57
C ILE A 125 -2.20 12.54 10.26
N ASP A 126 -0.88 12.77 10.22
CA ASP A 126 -0.04 12.56 9.04
C ASP A 126 0.44 11.09 8.94
N ALA A 127 0.20 10.27 9.98
CA ALA A 127 0.56 8.87 9.96
C ALA A 127 -0.28 8.08 8.94
N CYS A 128 0.36 7.16 8.22
CA CYS A 128 -0.35 6.24 7.34
C CYS A 128 -1.26 5.30 8.16
N LYS A 129 -2.57 5.42 7.96
CA LYS A 129 -3.60 4.62 8.62
C LYS A 129 -4.29 3.76 7.58
N VAL A 130 -4.08 2.46 7.66
CA VAL A 130 -4.76 1.47 6.83
C VAL A 130 -5.77 0.73 7.71
N PRO A 131 -7.00 0.45 7.23
CA PRO A 131 -7.96 -0.33 8.02
C PRO A 131 -7.39 -1.71 8.39
N ASP A 132 -7.40 -2.05 9.68
CA ASP A 132 -6.74 -3.27 10.18
C ASP A 132 -7.33 -4.57 9.61
N TRP A 133 -8.57 -4.56 9.13
CA TRP A 133 -9.18 -5.75 8.53
C TRP A 133 -8.55 -6.13 7.19
N VAL A 134 -7.92 -5.19 6.47
CA VAL A 134 -7.35 -5.45 5.13
C VAL A 134 -6.18 -6.42 5.21
N SER A 135 -5.34 -6.35 6.25
CA SER A 135 -4.18 -7.26 6.40
C SER A 135 -4.57 -8.71 6.64
N ASN A 136 -5.82 -8.96 7.04
CA ASN A 136 -6.38 -10.29 7.25
C ASN A 136 -7.35 -10.69 6.13
N THR A 137 -7.44 -9.89 5.05
CA THR A 137 -8.38 -10.14 3.96
C THR A 137 -7.74 -10.91 2.82
N VAL A 138 -8.37 -12.01 2.40
CA VAL A 138 -8.05 -12.71 1.17
C VAL A 138 -9.06 -12.29 0.10
N TRP A 139 -8.59 -11.57 -0.91
CA TRP A 139 -9.43 -11.01 -1.97
C TRP A 139 -9.66 -12.01 -3.11
N TYR A 140 -10.87 -12.01 -3.65
CA TYR A 140 -11.22 -12.68 -4.90
C TYR A 140 -11.73 -11.63 -5.90
N GLN A 141 -11.02 -11.49 -7.02
CA GLN A 141 -11.42 -10.61 -8.10
C GLN A 141 -12.49 -11.30 -8.95
N ILE A 142 -13.61 -10.61 -9.18
CA ILE A 142 -14.72 -11.09 -9.99
C ILE A 142 -14.89 -10.17 -11.18
N PHE A 143 -14.85 -10.74 -12.38
CA PHE A 143 -15.33 -10.12 -13.61
C PHE A 143 -16.77 -10.60 -13.84
N PRO A 144 -17.82 -9.80 -13.50
CA PRO A 144 -19.18 -10.32 -13.33
C PRO A 144 -19.73 -11.01 -14.57
N GLU A 145 -19.48 -10.43 -15.75
CA GLU A 145 -19.91 -10.95 -17.06
C GLU A 145 -19.44 -12.38 -17.36
N ARG A 146 -18.44 -12.88 -16.62
CA ARG A 146 -17.83 -14.22 -16.82
C ARG A 146 -17.78 -15.08 -15.56
N PHE A 147 -18.41 -14.65 -14.47
CA PHE A 147 -18.38 -15.43 -13.23
C PHE A 147 -19.44 -16.53 -13.22
N ALA A 148 -20.71 -16.13 -13.31
CA ALA A 148 -21.85 -17.04 -13.41
C ALA A 148 -23.06 -16.28 -13.97
N ASN A 149 -23.85 -16.96 -14.81
CA ASN A 149 -25.14 -16.47 -15.30
C ASN A 149 -26.25 -16.96 -14.35
N GLY A 150 -26.74 -16.09 -13.47
CA GLY A 150 -27.77 -16.40 -12.48
C GLY A 150 -29.17 -15.96 -12.91
N ASN A 151 -29.28 -15.01 -13.83
CA ASN A 151 -30.53 -14.49 -14.35
C ASN A 151 -30.50 -14.31 -15.87
N ALA A 152 -30.80 -15.39 -16.58
CA ALA A 152 -30.84 -15.41 -18.05
C ALA A 152 -31.82 -14.40 -18.69
N LEU A 153 -32.76 -13.81 -17.93
CA LEU A 153 -33.65 -12.74 -18.44
C LEU A 153 -32.91 -11.42 -18.67
N LEU A 154 -31.74 -11.23 -18.04
CA LEU A 154 -30.88 -10.05 -18.20
C LEU A 154 -29.85 -10.23 -19.31
N ASN A 155 -29.79 -11.38 -19.97
CA ASN A 155 -28.77 -11.64 -20.97
C ASN A 155 -28.84 -10.62 -22.13
N PRO A 156 -27.71 -9.98 -22.50
CA PRO A 156 -27.62 -9.18 -23.71
C PRO A 156 -28.01 -9.97 -24.96
N GLU A 157 -28.52 -9.28 -25.98
CA GLU A 157 -28.74 -9.90 -27.28
C GLU A 157 -27.41 -10.40 -27.86
N GLY A 158 -27.39 -11.63 -28.38
CA GLY A 158 -26.17 -12.26 -28.91
C GLY A 158 -25.29 -12.93 -27.85
N THR A 159 -25.77 -13.08 -26.62
CA THR A 159 -25.09 -13.87 -25.58
C THR A 159 -24.78 -15.28 -26.08
N LEU A 160 -23.51 -15.69 -25.92
CA LEU A 160 -23.00 -17.01 -26.27
C LEU A 160 -23.26 -18.00 -25.13
N ASP A 161 -23.28 -19.29 -25.48
CA ASP A 161 -23.39 -20.38 -24.50
C ASP A 161 -22.17 -20.40 -23.56
N TRP A 162 -22.40 -20.78 -22.30
CA TRP A 162 -21.36 -20.93 -21.28
C TRP A 162 -20.53 -22.22 -21.50
N ASP A 163 -19.85 -22.29 -22.64
CA ASP A 163 -19.07 -23.43 -23.09
C ASP A 163 -17.57 -23.17 -22.97
N SER A 164 -16.89 -23.99 -22.18
CA SER A 164 -15.43 -23.99 -22.00
C SER A 164 -14.62 -24.21 -23.30
N SER A 165 -15.25 -24.71 -24.36
CA SER A 165 -14.61 -24.88 -25.66
C SER A 165 -14.48 -23.57 -26.45
N VAL A 166 -15.25 -22.53 -26.06
CA VAL A 166 -15.26 -21.22 -26.69
C VAL A 166 -14.21 -20.32 -26.04
N THR A 167 -13.28 -19.81 -26.85
CA THR A 167 -12.35 -18.76 -26.40
C THR A 167 -13.01 -17.40 -26.52
N PRO A 168 -13.21 -16.64 -25.42
CA PRO A 168 -13.87 -15.34 -25.45
C PRO A 168 -13.11 -14.32 -26.30
N LYS A 169 -13.83 -13.56 -27.12
CA LYS A 169 -13.35 -12.36 -27.81
C LYS A 169 -13.65 -11.11 -27.00
N SER A 170 -13.15 -9.98 -27.48
CA SER A 170 -13.24 -8.68 -26.80
C SER A 170 -14.67 -8.16 -26.62
N ASP A 171 -15.59 -8.53 -27.50
CA ASP A 171 -16.96 -8.04 -27.61
C ASP A 171 -18.02 -9.11 -27.31
N ASP A 172 -17.59 -10.34 -27.00
CA ASP A 172 -18.50 -11.42 -26.65
C ASP A 172 -19.18 -11.17 -25.28
N PHE A 173 -20.42 -11.64 -25.17
CA PHE A 173 -21.17 -11.70 -23.92
C PHE A 173 -21.54 -13.15 -23.62
N PHE A 174 -21.52 -13.54 -22.35
CA PHE A 174 -21.89 -14.84 -21.79
C PHE A 174 -23.00 -14.68 -20.72
N GLY A 175 -23.34 -13.44 -20.37
CA GLY A 175 -24.50 -13.13 -19.52
C GLY A 175 -24.24 -13.35 -18.04
N GLY A 176 -23.00 -13.21 -17.59
CA GLY A 176 -22.71 -13.25 -16.16
C GLY A 176 -23.25 -11.99 -15.46
N ASP A 177 -23.79 -12.16 -14.26
CA ASP A 177 -24.55 -11.12 -13.56
C ASP A 177 -24.37 -11.19 -12.03
N LEU A 178 -24.97 -10.24 -11.29
CA LEU A 178 -24.85 -10.20 -9.83
C LEU A 178 -25.57 -11.36 -9.15
N GLN A 179 -26.64 -11.89 -9.74
CA GLN A 179 -27.37 -13.04 -9.18
C GLN A 179 -26.47 -14.28 -9.22
N GLY A 180 -25.73 -14.49 -10.31
CA GLY A 180 -24.75 -15.58 -10.41
C GLY A 180 -23.66 -15.48 -9.35
N ILE A 181 -23.25 -14.28 -8.95
CA ILE A 181 -22.33 -14.11 -7.82
C ILE A 181 -22.99 -14.53 -6.51
N ILE A 182 -24.23 -14.10 -6.26
CA ILE A 182 -25.02 -14.48 -5.07
C ILE A 182 -25.18 -15.99 -4.96
N ASP A 183 -25.54 -16.66 -6.07
CA ASP A 183 -25.78 -18.10 -6.13
C ASP A 183 -24.52 -18.94 -5.84
N HIS A 184 -23.34 -18.35 -6.01
CA HIS A 184 -22.05 -19.00 -5.81
C HIS A 184 -21.29 -18.50 -4.56
N MET A 185 -21.97 -17.82 -3.63
CA MET A 185 -21.36 -17.33 -2.38
C MET A 185 -20.83 -18.47 -1.49
N ASP A 186 -21.48 -19.63 -1.49
CA ASP A 186 -21.03 -20.78 -0.70
C ASP A 186 -19.69 -21.33 -1.22
N TYR A 187 -19.49 -21.35 -2.53
CA TYR A 187 -18.18 -21.68 -3.13
C TYR A 187 -17.08 -20.71 -2.67
N LEU A 188 -17.36 -19.40 -2.66
CA LEU A 188 -16.40 -18.38 -2.22
C LEU A 188 -16.08 -18.53 -0.73
N GLN A 189 -17.08 -18.87 0.08
CA GLN A 189 -16.91 -19.11 1.51
C GLN A 189 -16.09 -20.37 1.79
N ASP A 190 -16.39 -21.47 1.10
CA ASP A 190 -15.65 -22.73 1.22
C ASP A 190 -14.18 -22.59 0.80
N LEU A 191 -13.90 -21.73 -0.19
CA LEU A 191 -12.54 -21.38 -0.60
C LEU A 191 -11.78 -20.57 0.46
N GLY A 192 -12.48 -19.96 1.42
CA GLY A 192 -11.90 -19.13 2.48
C GLY A 192 -11.72 -17.66 2.11
N ILE A 193 -12.46 -17.17 1.12
CA ILE A 193 -12.42 -15.76 0.69
C ILE A 193 -13.11 -14.88 1.73
N THR A 194 -12.52 -13.70 2.00
CA THR A 194 -13.05 -12.73 2.96
C THR A 194 -13.21 -11.32 2.36
N GLY A 195 -12.96 -11.17 1.05
CA GLY A 195 -13.16 -9.92 0.33
C GLY A 195 -13.42 -10.17 -1.15
N LEU A 196 -14.42 -9.49 -1.71
CA LEU A 196 -14.77 -9.51 -3.13
C LEU A 196 -14.33 -8.19 -3.76
N TYR A 197 -13.57 -8.26 -4.84
CA TYR A 197 -13.27 -7.11 -5.70
C TYR A 197 -14.02 -7.28 -7.01
N LEU A 198 -15.03 -6.44 -7.24
CA LEU A 198 -15.79 -6.45 -8.49
C LEU A 198 -15.15 -5.51 -9.49
N CYS A 199 -14.84 -6.02 -10.69
CA CYS A 199 -14.65 -5.18 -11.88
C CYS A 199 -15.87 -4.26 -12.10
N PRO A 200 -15.78 -3.22 -12.96
CA PRO A 200 -16.84 -2.20 -13.06
C PRO A 200 -18.23 -2.79 -13.28
N ILE A 201 -19.19 -2.36 -12.46
CA ILE A 201 -20.59 -2.84 -12.49
C ILE A 201 -21.59 -1.75 -12.86
N PHE A 202 -21.11 -0.53 -13.12
CA PHE A 202 -21.97 0.58 -13.50
C PHE A 202 -22.34 0.50 -14.97
N GLU A 203 -23.48 1.12 -15.30
CA GLU A 203 -24.07 1.11 -16.64
C GLU A 203 -23.04 1.50 -17.70
N SER A 204 -22.89 0.63 -18.71
CA SER A 204 -21.95 0.80 -19.82
C SER A 204 -22.34 -0.04 -21.04
N THR A 205 -21.82 0.30 -22.20
CA THR A 205 -22.13 -0.42 -23.46
C THR A 205 -21.26 -1.64 -23.73
N SER A 206 -20.18 -1.85 -22.97
CA SER A 206 -19.26 -2.98 -23.18
C SER A 206 -19.49 -4.09 -22.16
N ASN A 207 -18.87 -5.24 -22.41
CA ASN A 207 -18.79 -6.34 -21.45
C ASN A 207 -17.87 -6.03 -20.25
N HIS A 208 -16.85 -5.18 -20.43
CA HIS A 208 -15.85 -4.85 -19.41
C HIS A 208 -16.20 -3.61 -18.58
N LYS A 209 -17.11 -2.77 -19.08
CA LYS A 209 -17.72 -1.61 -18.41
C LYS A 209 -16.80 -0.47 -17.97
N TYR A 210 -15.51 -0.52 -18.29
CA TYR A 210 -14.59 0.62 -18.12
C TYR A 210 -14.95 1.90 -18.92
N ASN A 211 -15.86 1.82 -19.88
CA ASN A 211 -16.41 2.98 -20.59
C ASN A 211 -17.79 3.36 -20.03
N THR A 212 -17.84 3.75 -18.76
CA THR A 212 -19.06 4.07 -18.00
C THR A 212 -19.95 5.10 -18.73
N THR A 213 -21.26 4.84 -18.79
CA THR A 213 -22.26 5.78 -19.30
C THR A 213 -23.07 6.44 -18.19
N ASP A 214 -23.25 5.77 -17.04
CA ASP A 214 -23.83 6.38 -15.85
C ASP A 214 -23.26 5.74 -14.57
N TYR A 215 -22.55 6.53 -13.75
CA TYR A 215 -22.00 6.07 -12.46
C TYR A 215 -23.05 5.81 -11.37
N PHE A 216 -24.29 6.25 -11.54
CA PHE A 216 -25.34 6.11 -10.51
C PHE A 216 -26.26 4.91 -10.70
N GLU A 217 -26.09 4.17 -11.79
CA GLU A 217 -26.91 3.01 -12.12
C GLU A 217 -26.05 1.75 -12.22
N ILE A 218 -26.55 0.66 -11.64
CA ILE A 218 -26.03 -0.68 -11.89
C ILE A 218 -26.36 -1.02 -13.34
N ASP A 219 -25.42 -1.65 -14.03
CA ASP A 219 -25.63 -2.04 -15.40
C ASP A 219 -26.83 -2.97 -15.55
N ARG A 220 -27.73 -2.62 -16.47
CA ARG A 220 -28.98 -3.34 -16.70
C ARG A 220 -28.82 -4.84 -16.98
N TYR A 221 -27.67 -5.26 -17.50
CA TYR A 221 -27.37 -6.66 -17.78
C TYR A 221 -26.78 -7.41 -16.58
N PHE A 222 -26.34 -6.69 -15.55
CA PHE A 222 -25.84 -7.27 -14.31
C PHE A 222 -26.91 -7.34 -13.21
N GLY A 223 -27.91 -6.46 -13.25
CA GLY A 223 -29.01 -6.44 -12.29
C GLY A 223 -29.49 -5.02 -12.01
N ASP A 224 -29.85 -4.78 -10.75
CA ASP A 224 -30.32 -3.50 -10.25
C ASP A 224 -29.72 -3.20 -8.86
N LYS A 225 -30.13 -2.07 -8.27
CA LYS A 225 -29.65 -1.62 -6.96
C LYS A 225 -30.08 -2.56 -5.84
N GLU A 226 -31.25 -3.17 -5.96
CA GLU A 226 -31.80 -4.14 -5.02
C GLU A 226 -30.97 -5.43 -5.02
N THR A 227 -30.62 -5.95 -6.20
CA THR A 227 -29.75 -7.11 -6.38
C THR A 227 -28.35 -6.83 -5.87
N PHE A 228 -27.81 -5.64 -6.16
CA PHE A 228 -26.51 -5.24 -5.63
C PHE A 228 -26.51 -5.15 -4.10
N ARG A 229 -27.57 -4.60 -3.50
CA ARG A 229 -27.74 -4.57 -2.04
C ARG A 229 -27.77 -5.99 -1.46
N GLU A 230 -28.53 -6.90 -2.07
CA GLU A 230 -28.57 -8.30 -1.64
C GLU A 230 -27.20 -8.96 -1.70
N LEU A 231 -26.43 -8.75 -2.77
CA LEU A 231 -25.05 -9.23 -2.88
C LEU A 231 -24.17 -8.74 -1.72
N VAL A 232 -24.25 -7.44 -1.41
CA VAL A 232 -23.49 -6.83 -0.31
C VAL A 232 -23.93 -7.41 1.03
N ASP A 233 -25.24 -7.58 1.25
CA ASP A 233 -25.78 -8.16 2.48
C ASP A 233 -25.32 -9.62 2.62
N GLN A 234 -25.42 -10.44 1.58
CA GLN A 234 -24.98 -11.85 1.59
C GLN A 234 -23.48 -11.99 1.82
N ALA A 235 -22.65 -11.11 1.24
CA ALA A 235 -21.23 -11.06 1.49
C ALA A 235 -20.93 -10.71 2.96
N HIS A 236 -21.58 -9.67 3.51
CA HIS A 236 -21.39 -9.26 4.90
C HIS A 236 -21.84 -10.33 5.90
N HIS A 237 -22.95 -11.05 5.65
CA HIS A 237 -23.40 -12.17 6.49
C HIS A 237 -22.35 -13.29 6.58
N ARG A 238 -21.51 -13.44 5.56
CA ARG A 238 -20.40 -14.41 5.50
C ARG A 238 -19.07 -13.84 5.99
N GLY A 239 -19.05 -12.62 6.52
CA GLY A 239 -17.83 -11.95 6.95
C GLY A 239 -16.95 -11.45 5.79
N MET A 240 -17.48 -11.40 4.57
CA MET A 240 -16.78 -10.90 3.39
C MET A 240 -16.98 -9.39 3.23
N LYS A 241 -15.95 -8.69 2.74
CA LYS A 241 -16.05 -7.27 2.32
C LYS A 241 -16.32 -7.17 0.82
N VAL A 242 -16.87 -6.05 0.37
CA VAL A 242 -17.08 -5.76 -1.06
C VAL A 242 -16.33 -4.48 -1.43
N MET A 243 -15.52 -4.55 -2.48
CA MET A 243 -14.81 -3.43 -3.09
C MET A 243 -15.25 -3.26 -4.54
N LEU A 244 -15.54 -2.02 -4.93
CA LEU A 244 -15.96 -1.66 -6.29
C LEU A 244 -14.81 -1.00 -7.04
N ASP A 245 -14.76 -1.26 -8.35
CA ASP A 245 -13.89 -0.53 -9.28
C ASP A 245 -14.46 0.86 -9.60
N ALA A 246 -13.67 1.90 -9.36
CA ALA A 246 -14.04 3.29 -9.60
C ALA A 246 -13.22 3.86 -10.77
N VAL A 247 -13.85 3.95 -11.94
CA VAL A 247 -13.17 4.35 -13.19
C VAL A 247 -13.13 5.88 -13.38
N PHE A 248 -12.65 6.64 -12.39
CA PHE A 248 -12.72 8.11 -12.43
C PHE A 248 -11.73 8.79 -13.40
N ASN A 249 -10.77 8.04 -13.94
CA ASN A 249 -9.77 8.62 -14.84
C ASN A 249 -10.35 9.00 -16.22
N HIS A 250 -11.43 8.35 -16.66
CA HIS A 250 -12.04 8.56 -17.98
C HIS A 250 -13.53 8.19 -17.95
N ILE A 251 -14.25 8.47 -19.04
CA ILE A 251 -15.68 8.17 -19.16
C ILE A 251 -16.00 7.61 -20.56
N GLY A 252 -17.10 6.86 -20.67
CA GLY A 252 -17.56 6.33 -21.94
C GLY A 252 -18.02 7.44 -22.89
N SER A 253 -17.80 7.25 -24.19
CA SER A 253 -18.18 8.22 -25.23
C SER A 253 -19.68 8.46 -25.35
N GLN A 254 -20.50 7.59 -24.76
CA GLN A 254 -21.96 7.71 -24.71
C GLN A 254 -22.48 8.27 -23.38
N SER A 255 -21.59 8.64 -22.45
CA SER A 255 -22.00 9.32 -21.22
C SER A 255 -22.57 10.71 -21.50
N LEU A 256 -23.60 11.09 -20.73
CA LEU A 256 -24.13 12.45 -20.68
C LEU A 256 -23.58 13.28 -19.51
N GLN A 257 -22.82 12.64 -18.61
CA GLN A 257 -22.08 13.25 -17.50
C GLN A 257 -20.74 13.80 -18.01
#